data_AF-A0A2J6RIP7-F1
#
_entry.id   AF-A0A2J6RIP7-F1
#
_cell.length_a   1.000
_cell.length_b   1.000
_cell.length_c   1.000
_cell.angle_alpha   90.00
_cell.angle_beta   90.00
_cell.angle_gamma   90.00
#
_symmetry.space_group_name_H-M   'P 1'
#
loop_
_entity.id
_entity.type
_entity.pdbx_description
1 polymer ?
#
loop_
_entity_poly.entity_id
_entity_poly.type
_entity_poly.pdbx_seq_one_letter_code
_entity_poly.pdbx_strand_id
1 'polypeptide(L)'
;MTSYFTRSVALAAAVAPVFGAPAPAHHLKIRNPMAADVVPDSYIVVYNSDVDSTMIASHEASVSSMLSRRELTGIGATYDMDELKGYQVFADEVAIAEIAASPEKDAKVYANALTSQTGATYGLSRISHRNQDSTTYIYDSTAGSGTTVYVVDTEIYTSHSQFGGRASFGANYISGSPNTDENGHGTHCSGTIAGGTYGVAKKANLVAVKVLDKNGSGSNSGVISGIQWVGNNTKAKSVLSMSLGGSYSSAVNSAVKSTVNKGVTVVVAAGNDNDDAGNYSPASEPTAITVGAIDADDNRASFSNYGIIFKPHFR
;
A
#
# COMPACT_ATOMS: atom_id res chain seq x y z
N MET A 1 1.73 -97.54 -32.20
CA MET A 1 1.06 -96.23 -32.07
C MET A 1 2.14 -95.18 -31.87
N THR A 2 2.38 -94.41 -32.92
CA THR A 2 3.48 -93.45 -33.05
C THR A 2 2.96 -92.07 -32.62
N SER A 3 3.55 -91.45 -31.60
CA SER A 3 3.11 -90.15 -31.08
C SER A 3 4.09 -89.04 -31.48
N TYR A 4 3.57 -88.05 -32.19
CA TYR A 4 4.15 -86.72 -32.40
C TYR A 4 3.89 -85.86 -31.15
N PHE A 5 4.86 -85.09 -30.67
CA PHE A 5 4.57 -83.81 -30.01
C PHE A 5 5.71 -82.80 -30.20
N THR A 6 5.26 -81.57 -30.44
CA THR A 6 5.92 -80.39 -31.00
C THR A 6 6.61 -79.55 -29.93
N ARG A 7 7.72 -78.89 -30.29
CA ARG A 7 8.44 -77.91 -29.46
C ARG A 7 7.63 -76.64 -29.25
N SER A 8 7.64 -76.09 -28.03
CA SER A 8 7.48 -74.65 -27.76
C SER A 8 8.30 -74.25 -26.54
N VAL A 9 9.24 -73.32 -26.75
CA VAL A 9 10.08 -72.68 -25.75
C VAL A 9 9.27 -71.57 -25.07
N ALA A 10 9.15 -71.60 -23.75
CA ALA A 10 8.51 -70.53 -22.97
C ALA A 10 9.51 -69.41 -22.66
N LEU A 11 9.21 -68.20 -23.11
CA LEU A 11 9.93 -66.97 -22.81
C LEU A 11 9.40 -66.41 -21.48
N ALA A 12 10.22 -66.41 -20.42
CA ALA A 12 9.89 -65.79 -19.14
C ALA A 12 10.18 -64.28 -19.22
N ALA A 13 9.13 -63.46 -19.16
CA ALA A 13 9.26 -62.01 -19.01
C ALA A 13 9.41 -61.66 -17.52
N ALA A 14 10.57 -61.13 -17.14
CA ALA A 14 10.80 -60.56 -15.82
C ALA A 14 10.15 -59.16 -15.75
N VAL A 15 9.15 -59.01 -14.89
CA VAL A 15 8.57 -57.70 -14.55
C VAL A 15 9.43 -57.09 -13.45
N ALA A 16 10.24 -56.09 -13.80
CA ALA A 16 10.95 -55.28 -12.83
C ALA A 16 9.95 -54.37 -12.08
N PRO A 17 10.06 -54.22 -10.74
CA PRO A 17 9.27 -53.23 -10.02
C PRO A 17 9.69 -51.82 -10.47
N VAL A 18 8.73 -51.09 -11.05
CA VAL A 18 8.87 -49.66 -11.31
C VAL A 18 8.81 -48.96 -9.96
N PHE A 19 9.97 -48.57 -9.42
CA PHE A 19 10.02 -47.56 -8.38
C PHE A 19 9.54 -46.25 -9.00
N GLY A 20 8.31 -45.84 -8.66
CA GLY A 20 7.76 -44.56 -9.08
C GLY A 20 8.68 -43.42 -8.68
N ALA A 21 8.91 -42.49 -9.60
CA ALA A 21 9.55 -41.22 -9.28
C ALA A 21 8.78 -40.53 -8.13
N PRO A 22 9.46 -39.81 -7.22
CA PRO A 22 8.76 -39.04 -6.19
C PRO A 22 7.80 -38.07 -6.87
N ALA A 23 6.54 -38.07 -6.42
CA ALA A 23 5.55 -37.09 -6.84
C ALA A 23 6.10 -35.68 -6.60
N PRO A 24 5.84 -34.70 -7.49
CA PRO A 24 6.26 -33.32 -7.27
C PRO A 24 5.67 -32.84 -5.94
N ALA A 25 6.52 -32.26 -5.07
CA ALA A 25 6.06 -31.60 -3.85
C ALA A 25 5.01 -30.55 -4.23
N HIS A 26 3.77 -30.77 -3.81
CA HIS A 26 2.72 -29.77 -3.93
C HIS A 26 3.12 -28.60 -3.05
N HIS A 27 3.65 -27.53 -3.67
CA HIS A 27 3.93 -26.30 -2.96
C HIS A 27 2.61 -25.70 -2.51
N LEU A 28 2.38 -25.72 -1.20
CA LEU A 28 1.20 -25.17 -0.55
C LEU A 28 1.01 -23.70 -0.98
N LYS A 29 -0.19 -23.35 -1.45
CA LYS A 29 -0.49 -21.97 -1.86
C LYS A 29 -0.84 -21.14 -0.62
N ILE A 30 0.18 -20.66 0.08
CA ILE A 30 0.01 -19.81 1.26
C ILE A 30 -0.69 -18.50 0.88
N ARG A 31 -1.81 -18.20 1.53
CA ARG A 31 -2.41 -16.86 1.55
C ARG A 31 -1.58 -15.98 2.50
N ASN A 32 -1.43 -14.71 2.16
CA ASN A 32 -0.58 -13.76 2.86
C ASN A 32 0.90 -14.24 3.00
N PRO A 33 1.59 -14.58 1.89
CA PRO A 33 2.95 -15.15 1.95
C PRO A 33 4.02 -14.16 2.45
N MET A 34 3.68 -12.87 2.52
CA MET A 34 4.55 -11.79 2.98
C MET A 34 4.27 -11.38 4.43
N ALA A 35 3.41 -12.12 5.16
CA ALA A 35 3.14 -11.86 6.57
C ALA A 35 4.45 -11.80 7.36
N ALA A 36 4.68 -10.67 8.05
CA ALA A 36 5.75 -10.55 9.03
C ALA A 36 5.23 -11.02 10.40
N ASP A 37 6.14 -11.42 11.28
CA ASP A 37 5.82 -11.84 12.66
C ASP A 37 4.76 -12.95 12.76
N VAL A 38 4.88 -13.94 11.86
CA VAL A 38 4.06 -15.15 11.83
C VAL A 38 4.10 -15.86 13.18
N VAL A 39 2.93 -16.29 13.66
CA VAL A 39 2.83 -17.19 14.81
C VAL A 39 3.28 -18.58 14.35
N PRO A 40 4.36 -19.16 14.89
CA PRO A 40 4.89 -20.44 14.41
C PRO A 40 3.83 -21.53 14.42
N ASP A 41 3.80 -22.31 13.33
CA ASP A 41 2.88 -23.42 13.09
C ASP A 41 1.39 -23.09 13.24
N SER A 42 1.00 -21.81 13.17
CA SER A 42 -0.40 -21.37 13.25
C SER A 42 -0.92 -20.92 11.90
N TYR A 43 -2.12 -21.40 11.54
CA TYR A 43 -2.77 -21.11 10.27
C TYR A 43 -4.24 -20.79 10.46
N ILE A 44 -4.76 -19.93 9.59
CA ILE A 44 -6.20 -19.67 9.44
C ILE A 44 -6.68 -20.39 8.18
N VAL A 45 -7.66 -21.27 8.36
CA VAL A 45 -8.31 -22.03 7.28
C VAL A 45 -9.70 -21.43 7.05
N VAL A 46 -9.97 -21.05 5.80
CA VAL A 46 -11.22 -20.37 5.40
C VAL A 46 -11.99 -21.24 4.42
N TYR A 47 -13.25 -21.51 4.72
CA TYR A 47 -14.17 -22.22 3.83
C TYR A 47 -14.65 -21.33 2.69
N ASN A 48 -15.07 -21.95 1.58
CA ASN A 48 -15.83 -21.23 0.57
C ASN A 48 -17.21 -20.86 1.14
N SER A 49 -17.79 -19.76 0.64
CA SER A 49 -19.04 -19.19 1.17
C SER A 49 -20.27 -20.10 1.02
N ASP A 50 -20.22 -21.08 0.12
CA ASP A 50 -21.28 -22.01 -0.24
C ASP A 50 -21.28 -23.31 0.58
N VAL A 51 -20.31 -23.49 1.48
CA VAL A 51 -20.23 -24.70 2.33
C VAL A 51 -21.24 -24.60 3.48
N ASP A 52 -22.09 -25.62 3.63
CA ASP A 52 -23.06 -25.70 4.72
C ASP A 52 -22.43 -26.14 6.05
N SER A 53 -23.15 -25.87 7.15
CA SER A 53 -22.68 -26.12 8.50
C SER A 53 -22.43 -27.60 8.84
N THR A 54 -23.12 -28.53 8.16
CA THR A 54 -22.95 -29.97 8.39
C THR A 54 -21.67 -30.48 7.74
N MET A 55 -21.33 -29.97 6.54
CA MET A 55 -20.04 -30.23 5.90
C MET A 55 -18.88 -29.62 6.69
N ILE A 56 -19.05 -28.41 7.22
CA ILE A 56 -18.06 -27.77 8.11
C ILE A 56 -17.80 -28.66 9.33
N ALA A 57 -18.85 -29.04 10.07
CA ALA A 57 -18.71 -29.88 11.27
C ALA A 57 -18.05 -31.24 10.97
N SER A 58 -18.39 -31.86 9.83
CA SER A 58 -17.79 -33.12 9.39
C SER A 58 -16.30 -32.96 9.08
N HIS A 59 -15.92 -31.85 8.43
CA HIS A 59 -14.53 -31.54 8.15
C HIS A 59 -13.73 -31.28 9.44
N GLU A 60 -14.25 -30.45 10.35
CA GLU A 60 -13.59 -30.15 11.63
C GLU A 60 -13.38 -31.40 12.48
N ALA A 61 -14.34 -32.34 12.48
CA ALA A 61 -14.19 -33.62 13.16
C ALA A 61 -13.08 -34.49 12.54
N SER A 62 -12.98 -34.51 11.20
CA SER A 62 -11.91 -35.21 10.47
C SER A 62 -10.54 -34.63 10.80
N VAL A 63 -10.42 -33.30 10.77
CA VAL A 63 -9.18 -32.57 11.09
C VAL A 63 -8.78 -32.80 12.54
N SER A 64 -9.72 -32.71 13.49
CA SER A 64 -9.45 -32.98 14.91
C SER A 64 -8.95 -34.40 15.16
N SER A 65 -9.51 -35.39 14.46
CA SER A 65 -9.06 -36.79 14.50
C SER A 65 -7.64 -36.96 13.94
N MET A 66 -7.34 -36.28 12.82
CA MET A 66 -6.02 -36.29 12.20
C MET A 66 -4.96 -35.65 13.12
N LEU A 67 -5.23 -34.48 13.69
CA LEU A 67 -4.33 -33.78 14.60
C LEU A 67 -4.07 -34.60 15.87
N SER A 68 -5.11 -35.23 16.42
CA SER A 68 -5.00 -36.11 17.60
C SER A 68 -4.06 -37.30 17.34
N ARG A 69 -4.13 -37.92 16.15
CA ARG A 69 -3.22 -39.02 15.75
C ARG A 69 -1.77 -38.57 15.59
N ARG A 70 -1.55 -37.29 15.31
CA ARG A 70 -0.22 -36.68 15.14
C ARG A 70 0.30 -36.03 16.43
N GLU A 71 -0.43 -36.14 17.53
CA GLU A 71 -0.12 -35.50 18.81
C GLU A 71 0.05 -33.96 18.70
N LEU A 72 -0.66 -33.35 17.74
CA LEU A 72 -0.66 -31.90 17.51
C LEU A 72 -1.80 -31.22 18.28
N THR A 73 -1.62 -29.94 18.61
CA THR A 73 -2.67 -29.10 19.20
C THR A 73 -3.86 -29.05 18.24
N GLY A 74 -5.06 -29.30 18.76
CA GLY A 74 -6.29 -29.35 17.95
C GLY A 74 -6.68 -28.01 17.32
N ILE A 75 -7.87 -27.99 16.70
CA ILE A 75 -8.48 -26.76 16.20
C ILE A 75 -8.60 -25.75 17.36
N GLY A 76 -8.17 -24.52 17.12
CA GLY A 76 -8.33 -23.40 18.04
C GLY A 76 -9.68 -22.73 17.88
N ALA A 77 -9.70 -21.41 17.71
CA ALA A 77 -10.94 -20.67 17.55
C ALA A 77 -11.61 -20.98 16.20
N THR A 78 -12.93 -21.15 16.20
CA THR A 78 -13.77 -21.22 15.00
C THR A 78 -14.46 -19.88 14.76
N TYR A 79 -14.73 -19.57 13.48
CA TYR A 79 -15.28 -18.31 13.01
C TYR A 79 -16.51 -18.59 12.16
N ASP A 80 -17.64 -17.97 12.50
CA ASP A 80 -18.88 -18.02 11.73
C ASP A 80 -19.43 -16.59 11.59
N MET A 81 -19.03 -15.93 10.51
CA MET A 81 -19.42 -14.57 10.12
C MET A 81 -19.85 -14.58 8.65
N ASP A 82 -20.65 -13.59 8.25
CA ASP A 82 -21.22 -13.50 6.89
C ASP A 82 -20.17 -13.66 5.78
N GLU A 83 -18.99 -13.05 5.93
CA GLU A 83 -17.89 -13.11 4.95
C GLU A 83 -16.72 -14.02 5.36
N LEU A 84 -16.75 -14.60 6.57
CA LEU A 84 -15.66 -15.42 7.10
C LEU A 84 -16.21 -16.61 7.88
N LYS A 85 -16.15 -17.79 7.25
CA LYS A 85 -16.33 -19.09 7.91
C LYS A 85 -15.02 -19.84 7.90
N GLY A 86 -14.56 -20.30 9.05
CA GLY A 86 -13.25 -20.93 9.14
C GLY A 86 -12.82 -21.22 10.56
N TYR A 87 -11.55 -21.55 10.72
CA TYR A 87 -10.95 -21.81 12.03
C TYR A 87 -9.45 -21.53 12.02
N GLN A 88 -8.89 -21.34 13.21
CA GLN A 88 -7.45 -21.36 13.45
C GLN A 88 -7.01 -22.78 13.81
N VAL A 89 -5.84 -23.18 13.34
CA VAL A 89 -5.25 -24.49 13.65
C VAL A 89 -3.74 -24.38 13.83
N PHE A 90 -3.21 -25.14 14.79
CA PHE A 90 -1.78 -25.40 14.88
C PHE A 90 -1.43 -26.68 14.11
N ALA A 91 -0.61 -26.56 13.07
CA ALA A 91 -0.25 -27.68 12.22
C ALA A 91 1.14 -27.44 11.62
N ASP A 92 1.96 -28.49 11.54
CA ASP A 92 3.19 -28.43 10.74
C ASP A 92 2.88 -28.34 9.24
N GLU A 93 3.89 -28.07 8.40
CA GLU A 93 3.71 -27.92 6.95
C GLU A 93 3.08 -29.15 6.28
N VAL A 94 3.29 -30.36 6.82
CA VAL A 94 2.73 -31.59 6.26
C VAL A 94 1.24 -31.70 6.62
N ALA A 95 0.90 -31.48 7.87
CA ALA A 95 -0.47 -31.52 8.36
C ALA A 95 -1.33 -30.42 7.73
N ILE A 96 -0.82 -29.18 7.62
CA ILE A 96 -1.59 -28.10 7.01
C ILE A 96 -1.81 -28.32 5.50
N ALA A 97 -0.87 -28.95 4.81
CA ALA A 97 -1.03 -29.33 3.40
C ALA A 97 -2.11 -30.41 3.19
N GLU A 98 -2.36 -31.26 4.19
CA GLU A 98 -3.47 -32.21 4.20
C GLU A 98 -4.81 -31.55 4.55
N ILE A 99 -4.79 -30.48 5.37
CA ILE A 99 -5.99 -29.78 5.83
C ILE A 99 -6.55 -28.81 4.77
N ALA A 100 -5.69 -28.01 4.15
CA ALA A 100 -6.12 -26.90 3.30
C ALA A 100 -5.23 -26.70 2.08
N ALA A 101 -5.86 -26.48 0.91
CA ALA A 101 -5.13 -26.17 -0.32
C ALA A 101 -4.54 -24.75 -0.33
N SER A 102 -5.09 -23.82 0.46
CA SER A 102 -4.62 -22.43 0.52
C SER A 102 -4.83 -21.80 1.90
N PRO A 103 -4.12 -22.30 2.94
CA PRO A 103 -4.19 -21.73 4.28
C PRO A 103 -3.53 -20.34 4.32
N GLU A 104 -3.97 -19.51 5.25
CA GLU A 104 -3.32 -18.24 5.58
C GLU A 104 -2.41 -18.42 6.78
N LYS A 105 -1.18 -17.89 6.73
CA LYS A 105 -0.30 -17.87 7.91
C LYS A 105 -0.87 -16.90 8.95
N ASP A 106 -1.07 -17.37 10.17
CA ASP A 106 -1.48 -16.53 11.27
C ASP A 106 -0.31 -15.62 11.70
N ALA A 107 -0.61 -14.37 12.06
CA ALA A 107 0.39 -13.35 12.32
C ALA A 107 0.01 -12.49 13.53
N LYS A 108 1.02 -12.01 14.25
CA LYS A 108 0.78 -11.12 15.39
C LYS A 108 0.18 -9.80 14.92
N VAL A 109 -0.89 -9.38 15.60
CA VAL A 109 -1.44 -8.03 15.51
C VAL A 109 -0.99 -7.22 16.72
N TYR A 110 -0.55 -5.97 16.50
CA TYR A 110 -0.03 -5.11 17.56
C TYR A 110 -0.99 -3.95 17.83
N ALA A 111 -1.16 -3.59 19.10
CA ALA A 111 -1.74 -2.30 19.47
C ALA A 111 -0.66 -1.21 19.23
N ASN A 112 -0.84 -0.38 18.22
CA ASN A 112 0.11 0.71 17.94
C ASN A 112 0.06 1.75 19.07
N ALA A 113 1.21 2.08 19.64
CA ALA A 113 1.33 3.20 20.57
C ALA A 113 1.30 4.53 19.80
N LEU A 114 0.17 5.24 19.92
CA LEU A 114 0.07 6.63 19.47
C LEU A 114 0.92 7.52 20.37
N THR A 115 1.49 8.57 19.78
CA THR A 115 2.21 9.62 20.48
C THR A 115 1.51 10.97 20.26
N SER A 116 1.89 11.98 21.03
CA SER A 116 1.26 13.30 20.99
C SER A 116 2.29 14.43 21.01
N GLN A 117 2.11 15.42 20.14
CA GLN A 117 2.78 16.72 20.23
C GLN A 117 1.83 17.73 20.87
N THR A 118 2.28 18.47 21.89
CA THR A 118 1.58 19.63 22.46
C THR A 118 1.94 20.92 21.72
N GLY A 119 1.06 21.92 21.74
CA GLY A 119 1.30 23.20 21.04
C GLY A 119 1.30 23.04 19.52
N ALA A 120 0.51 22.09 19.01
CA ALA A 120 0.34 21.87 17.58
C ALA A 120 -0.40 23.04 16.92
N THR A 121 -0.07 23.32 15.66
CA THR A 121 -0.82 24.27 14.85
C THR A 121 -2.24 23.75 14.60
N TYR A 122 -3.18 24.66 14.31
CA TYR A 122 -4.58 24.29 14.12
C TYR A 122 -4.76 23.17 13.07
N GLY A 123 -4.00 23.21 11.97
CA GLY A 123 -4.07 22.18 10.92
C GLY A 123 -3.69 20.78 11.44
N LEU A 124 -2.59 20.65 12.19
CA LEU A 124 -2.17 19.38 12.79
C LEU A 124 -3.18 18.90 13.84
N SER A 125 -3.67 19.81 14.67
CA SER A 125 -4.72 19.48 15.64
C SER A 125 -5.97 18.96 14.93
N ARG A 126 -6.44 19.68 13.91
CA ARG A 126 -7.68 19.42 13.21
C ARG A 126 -7.71 18.08 12.48
N ILE A 127 -6.58 17.65 11.91
CA ILE A 127 -6.50 16.33 11.24
C ILE A 127 -6.45 15.15 12.24
N SER A 128 -6.17 15.39 13.51
CA SER A 128 -6.09 14.34 14.55
C SER A 128 -7.26 14.35 15.54
N HIS A 129 -8.10 15.40 15.53
CA HIS A 129 -9.22 15.57 16.44
C HIS A 129 -10.50 15.97 15.70
N ARG A 130 -11.65 15.55 16.24
CA ARG A 130 -12.97 16.06 15.81
C ARG A 130 -13.33 17.40 16.45
N ASN A 131 -12.85 17.65 17.68
CA ASN A 131 -13.08 18.90 18.39
C ASN A 131 -12.06 19.96 17.94
N GLN A 132 -12.53 21.18 17.70
CA GLN A 132 -11.72 22.29 17.15
C GLN A 132 -10.76 22.92 18.20
N ASP A 133 -11.05 22.79 19.49
CA ASP A 133 -10.27 23.44 20.57
C ASP A 133 -8.98 22.70 20.97
N SER A 134 -8.66 21.58 20.32
CA SER A 134 -7.45 20.83 20.65
C SER A 134 -6.20 21.63 20.22
N THR A 135 -5.16 21.55 21.04
CA THR A 135 -3.82 22.08 20.74
C THR A 135 -2.79 20.97 20.64
N THR A 136 -3.26 19.72 20.50
CA THR A 136 -2.41 18.54 20.40
C THR A 136 -2.54 17.89 19.04
N TYR A 137 -1.45 17.27 18.59
CA TYR A 137 -1.45 16.41 17.41
C TYR A 137 -1.16 14.98 17.86
N ILE A 138 -2.14 14.09 17.71
CA ILE A 138 -2.00 12.65 18.01
C ILE A 138 -1.65 11.93 16.71
N TYR A 139 -0.57 11.16 16.72
CA TYR A 139 -0.08 10.46 15.53
C TYR A 139 0.64 9.16 15.88
N ASP A 140 0.77 8.28 14.88
CA ASP A 140 1.51 7.04 15.01
C ASP A 140 3.02 7.31 15.19
N SER A 141 3.66 6.60 16.12
CA SER A 141 5.07 6.81 16.47
C SER A 141 6.06 6.56 15.30
N THR A 142 5.66 5.80 14.28
CA THR A 142 6.43 5.63 13.03
C THR A 142 6.47 6.92 12.22
N ALA A 143 5.46 7.80 12.33
CA ALA A 143 5.37 9.12 11.72
C ALA A 143 5.78 9.17 10.23
N GLY A 144 5.41 8.14 9.45
CA GLY A 144 5.75 8.03 8.02
C GLY A 144 7.15 7.51 7.72
N SER A 145 7.85 6.94 8.71
CA SER A 145 9.17 6.31 8.52
C SER A 145 9.13 5.25 7.42
N GLY A 146 10.11 5.31 6.52
CA GLY A 146 10.21 4.41 5.36
C GLY A 146 9.36 4.83 4.16
N THR A 147 8.57 5.91 4.25
CA THR A 147 7.86 6.52 3.12
C THR A 147 8.73 7.59 2.47
N THR A 148 8.68 7.68 1.13
CA THR A 148 9.31 8.75 0.35
C THR A 148 8.25 9.61 -0.31
N VAL A 149 8.28 10.91 -0.08
CA VAL A 149 7.39 11.88 -0.73
C VAL A 149 8.20 12.66 -1.76
N TYR A 150 7.84 12.49 -3.03
CA TYR A 150 8.36 13.27 -4.15
C TYR A 150 7.54 14.54 -4.27
N VAL A 151 8.18 15.70 -4.12
CA VAL A 151 7.54 17.01 -4.17
C VAL A 151 7.86 17.65 -5.51
N VAL A 152 6.87 17.62 -6.40
CA VAL A 152 6.96 18.20 -7.74
C VAL A 152 6.49 19.66 -7.65
N ASP A 153 7.44 20.60 -7.54
CA ASP A 153 7.17 22.00 -7.18
C ASP A 153 8.33 22.94 -7.61
N THR A 154 8.62 23.97 -6.82
CA THR A 154 9.65 25.01 -7.01
C THR A 154 11.05 24.59 -6.54
N GLU A 155 11.25 23.32 -6.17
CA GLU A 155 12.41 22.71 -5.45
C GLU A 155 12.22 22.67 -3.91
N ILE A 156 13.21 22.17 -3.16
CA ILE A 156 13.22 22.23 -1.69
C ILE A 156 14.57 22.81 -1.24
N TYR A 157 14.58 23.71 -0.25
CA TYR A 157 15.79 24.02 0.51
C TYR A 157 16.16 22.83 1.42
N THR A 158 16.84 21.83 0.86
CA THR A 158 17.08 20.51 1.49
C THR A 158 17.85 20.58 2.81
N SER A 159 18.67 21.62 3.02
CA SER A 159 19.42 21.83 4.26
C SER A 159 18.62 22.49 5.38
N HIS A 160 17.32 22.75 5.18
CA HIS A 160 16.48 23.34 6.22
C HIS A 160 16.40 22.46 7.47
N SER A 161 16.54 23.07 8.66
CA SER A 161 16.62 22.37 9.94
C SER A 161 15.40 21.47 10.24
N GLN A 162 14.22 21.83 9.73
CA GLN A 162 13.01 21.03 9.87
C GLN A 162 13.09 19.64 9.19
N PHE A 163 13.98 19.45 8.21
CA PHE A 163 14.11 18.17 7.52
C PHE A 163 15.13 17.26 8.16
N GLY A 164 16.12 17.80 8.90
CA GLY A 164 17.11 16.99 9.63
C GLY A 164 17.84 15.98 8.75
N GLY A 165 18.14 16.35 7.49
CA GLY A 165 18.80 15.48 6.51
C GLY A 165 17.88 14.53 5.73
N ARG A 166 16.56 14.57 5.95
CA ARG A 166 15.58 13.72 5.25
C ARG A 166 15.14 14.25 3.88
N ALA A 167 15.59 15.45 3.49
CA ALA A 167 15.30 16.04 2.20
C ALA A 167 16.51 15.92 1.26
N SER A 168 16.28 15.49 0.02
CA SER A 168 17.31 15.35 -1.01
C SER A 168 16.86 15.90 -2.35
N PHE A 169 17.81 16.35 -3.16
CA PHE A 169 17.56 16.72 -4.55
C PHE A 169 17.23 15.49 -5.41
N GLY A 170 16.25 15.63 -6.31
CA GLY A 170 15.88 14.60 -7.30
C GLY A 170 16.20 15.03 -8.73
N ALA A 171 15.44 15.98 -9.27
CA ALA A 171 15.59 16.45 -10.64
C ALA A 171 15.15 17.91 -10.80
N ASN A 172 15.65 18.57 -11.84
CA ASN A 172 15.31 19.95 -12.19
C ASN A 172 14.99 20.07 -13.69
N TYR A 173 13.79 20.55 -13.99
CA TYR A 173 13.27 20.73 -15.35
C TYR A 173 13.14 22.21 -15.77
N ILE A 174 13.65 23.14 -14.95
CA ILE A 174 13.73 24.57 -15.27
C ILE A 174 15.14 24.88 -15.79
N SER A 175 15.23 25.07 -17.11
CA SER A 175 16.50 25.36 -17.80
C SER A 175 17.19 26.61 -17.24
N GLY A 176 18.48 26.51 -16.97
CA GLY A 176 19.30 27.60 -16.45
C GLY A 176 19.04 27.99 -15.00
N SER A 177 18.19 27.27 -14.27
CA SER A 177 17.97 27.49 -12.84
C SER A 177 18.89 26.64 -11.96
N PRO A 178 19.26 27.13 -10.77
CA PRO A 178 19.96 26.34 -9.78
C PRO A 178 19.07 25.25 -9.18
N ASN A 179 19.69 24.18 -8.65
CA ASN A 179 19.02 23.13 -7.88
C ASN A 179 18.75 23.57 -6.44
N THR A 180 18.06 24.70 -6.29
CA THR A 180 17.60 25.23 -5.00
C THR A 180 16.21 25.83 -5.15
N ASP A 181 15.49 25.89 -4.03
CA ASP A 181 14.22 26.60 -3.97
C ASP A 181 14.48 28.10 -3.93
N GLU A 182 14.10 28.79 -4.99
CA GLU A 182 14.22 30.23 -5.15
C GLU A 182 12.89 30.96 -4.89
N ASN A 183 11.80 30.21 -4.72
CA ASN A 183 10.46 30.74 -4.51
C ASN A 183 10.01 30.59 -3.04
N GLY A 184 10.35 29.46 -2.42
CA GLY A 184 9.99 29.10 -1.06
C GLY A 184 8.74 28.22 -0.95
N HIS A 185 7.92 28.14 -2.01
CA HIS A 185 6.67 27.39 -1.99
C HIS A 185 6.88 25.88 -1.77
N GLY A 186 7.84 25.28 -2.48
CA GLY A 186 8.14 23.84 -2.37
C GLY A 186 8.73 23.49 -1.02
N THR A 187 9.57 24.36 -0.45
CA THR A 187 10.06 24.24 0.93
C THR A 187 8.94 24.33 1.95
N HIS A 188 7.99 25.26 1.77
CA HIS A 188 6.83 25.41 2.65
C HIS A 188 5.94 24.16 2.63
N CYS A 189 5.56 23.68 1.43
CA CYS A 189 4.79 22.43 1.30
C CYS A 189 5.50 21.23 1.92
N SER A 190 6.81 21.13 1.69
CA SER A 190 7.64 20.07 2.28
C SER A 190 7.71 20.15 3.81
N GLY A 191 7.70 21.37 4.38
CA GLY A 191 7.59 21.62 5.80
C GLY A 191 6.30 21.08 6.40
N THR A 192 5.17 21.31 5.73
CA THR A 192 3.85 20.78 6.12
C THR A 192 3.77 19.25 5.99
N ILE A 193 4.44 18.68 4.98
CA ILE A 193 4.47 17.23 4.78
C ILE A 193 5.31 16.54 5.86
N ALA A 194 6.57 16.94 6.03
CA ALA A 194 7.55 16.16 6.79
C ALA A 194 8.48 16.99 7.69
N GLY A 195 8.18 18.26 7.98
CA GLY A 195 8.93 19.04 8.96
C GLY A 195 8.88 18.42 10.37
N GLY A 196 9.97 18.48 11.11
CA GLY A 196 10.07 17.88 12.44
C GLY A 196 9.06 18.47 13.44
N THR A 197 8.84 19.79 13.38
CA THR A 197 7.90 20.49 14.27
C THR A 197 6.50 20.60 13.65
N TYR A 198 6.43 21.01 12.38
CA TYR A 198 5.17 21.38 11.72
C TYR A 198 4.62 20.32 10.75
N GLY A 199 5.38 19.27 10.48
CA GLY A 199 4.99 18.24 9.50
C GLY A 199 3.99 17.23 10.04
N VAL A 200 3.17 16.69 9.14
CA VAL A 200 2.27 15.56 9.43
C VAL A 200 3.09 14.27 9.57
N ALA A 201 3.85 13.90 8.54
CA ALA A 201 4.69 12.71 8.48
C ALA A 201 6.15 13.03 8.90
N LYS A 202 6.34 13.31 10.19
CA LYS A 202 7.58 13.86 10.76
C LYS A 202 8.85 13.02 10.55
N LYS A 203 8.74 11.76 10.11
CA LYS A 203 9.87 10.87 9.81
C LYS A 203 9.92 10.41 8.35
N ALA A 204 9.08 10.96 7.47
CA ALA A 204 9.14 10.68 6.04
C ALA A 204 10.37 11.32 5.38
N ASN A 205 10.80 10.75 4.26
CA ASN A 205 11.84 11.31 3.39
C ASN A 205 11.20 12.18 2.30
N LEU A 206 11.90 13.23 1.89
CA LEU A 206 11.48 14.17 0.86
C LEU A 206 12.46 14.12 -0.32
N VAL A 207 11.93 14.04 -1.54
CA VAL A 207 12.72 14.16 -2.78
C VAL A 207 12.16 15.32 -3.59
N ALA A 208 13.01 16.31 -3.83
CA ALA A 208 12.61 17.52 -4.53
C ALA A 208 12.70 17.33 -6.06
N VAL A 209 11.65 17.74 -6.77
CA VAL A 209 11.59 17.73 -8.23
C VAL A 209 11.13 19.10 -8.71
N LYS A 210 12.07 19.92 -9.19
CA LYS A 210 11.79 21.28 -9.64
C LYS A 210 11.14 21.29 -11.03
N VAL A 211 9.91 21.78 -11.10
CA VAL A 211 9.14 22.00 -12.34
C VAL A 211 8.57 23.42 -12.43
N LEU A 212 8.74 24.22 -11.37
CA LEU A 212 8.36 25.62 -11.29
C LEU A 212 9.59 26.49 -11.02
N ASP A 213 9.64 27.65 -11.65
CA ASP A 213 10.73 28.62 -11.54
C ASP A 213 10.64 29.47 -10.26
N LYS A 214 11.54 30.44 -10.11
CA LYS A 214 11.57 31.37 -8.96
C LYS A 214 10.27 32.17 -8.75
N ASN A 215 9.45 32.33 -9.80
CA ASN A 215 8.17 33.03 -9.74
C ASN A 215 7.00 32.04 -9.51
N GLY A 216 7.28 30.76 -9.26
CA GLY A 216 6.26 29.72 -9.08
C GLY A 216 5.61 29.30 -10.40
N SER A 217 6.23 29.58 -11.55
CA SER A 217 5.67 29.32 -12.87
C SER A 217 6.40 28.20 -13.59
N GLY A 218 5.68 27.38 -14.35
CA GLY A 218 6.26 26.30 -15.14
C GLY A 218 5.37 25.90 -16.30
N SER A 219 5.92 25.13 -17.25
CA SER A 219 5.15 24.61 -18.38
C SER A 219 4.55 23.25 -18.06
N ASN A 220 3.41 22.92 -18.69
CA ASN A 220 2.86 21.56 -18.65
C ASN A 220 3.89 20.50 -19.07
N SER A 221 4.78 20.82 -20.03
CA SER A 221 5.85 19.90 -20.45
C SER A 221 6.90 19.66 -19.35
N GLY A 222 7.26 20.68 -18.57
CA GLY A 222 8.14 20.56 -17.42
C GLY A 222 7.49 19.74 -16.30
N VAL A 223 6.22 20.01 -16.00
CA VAL A 223 5.43 19.25 -15.02
C VAL A 223 5.33 17.77 -15.43
N ILE A 224 4.99 17.46 -16.68
CA ILE A 224 4.93 16.08 -17.20
C ILE A 224 6.30 15.40 -17.08
N SER A 225 7.39 16.11 -17.37
CA SER A 225 8.75 15.57 -17.24
C SER A 225 9.09 15.23 -15.78
N GLY A 226 8.68 16.08 -14.83
CA GLY A 226 8.80 15.83 -13.40
C GLY A 226 8.00 14.60 -12.94
N ILE A 227 6.73 14.50 -13.36
CA ILE A 227 5.87 13.35 -13.07
C ILE A 227 6.49 12.05 -13.62
N GLN A 228 6.96 12.08 -14.87
CA GLN A 228 7.62 10.94 -15.50
C GLN A 228 8.86 10.51 -14.71
N TRP A 229 9.69 11.46 -14.27
CA TRP A 229 10.88 11.17 -13.48
C TRP A 229 10.53 10.46 -12.19
N VAL A 230 9.52 10.93 -11.45
CA VAL A 230 9.05 10.26 -10.23
C VAL A 230 8.58 8.85 -10.54
N GLY A 231 7.75 8.66 -11.58
CA GLY A 231 7.29 7.34 -12.01
C GLY A 231 8.42 6.40 -12.46
N ASN A 232 9.61 6.90 -12.80
CA ASN A 232 10.76 6.07 -13.18
C ASN A 232 11.75 5.82 -12.03
N ASN A 233 11.71 6.62 -10.97
CA ASN A 233 12.66 6.57 -9.85
C ASN A 233 12.00 6.20 -8.51
N THR A 234 10.69 5.94 -8.51
CA THR A 234 9.92 5.58 -7.33
C THR A 234 10.43 4.29 -6.66
N LYS A 235 10.27 4.24 -5.33
CA LYS A 235 10.56 3.08 -4.49
C LYS A 235 9.25 2.54 -3.90
N ALA A 236 9.31 1.42 -3.18
CA ALA A 236 8.18 1.01 -2.35
C ALA A 236 7.78 2.15 -1.39
N LYS A 237 6.47 2.30 -1.11
CA LYS A 237 5.91 3.36 -0.25
C LYS A 237 6.25 4.78 -0.73
N SER A 238 5.84 5.10 -1.95
CA SER A 238 6.07 6.42 -2.55
C SER A 238 4.78 7.22 -2.73
N VAL A 239 4.87 8.50 -2.40
CA VAL A 239 3.83 9.50 -2.63
C VAL A 239 4.38 10.57 -3.56
N LEU A 240 3.60 11.00 -4.55
CA LEU A 240 3.88 12.18 -5.35
C LEU A 240 2.93 13.30 -4.89
N SER A 241 3.49 14.41 -4.42
CA SER A 241 2.75 15.60 -4.02
C SER A 241 2.94 16.72 -5.04
N MET A 242 1.84 17.33 -5.49
CA MET A 242 1.80 18.47 -6.41
C MET A 242 0.87 19.56 -5.86
N SER A 243 1.47 20.58 -5.26
CA SER A 243 0.76 21.79 -4.82
C SER A 243 0.73 22.84 -5.92
N LEU A 244 0.41 22.40 -7.14
CA LEU A 244 0.40 23.21 -8.35
C LEU A 244 -0.84 22.88 -9.19
N GLY A 245 -1.15 23.77 -10.12
CA GLY A 245 -2.25 23.56 -11.05
C GLY A 245 -2.28 24.61 -12.15
N GLY A 246 -3.09 24.32 -13.16
CA GLY A 246 -3.41 25.23 -14.25
C GLY A 246 -4.66 24.75 -14.97
N SER A 247 -5.01 25.40 -16.09
CA SER A 247 -6.13 24.98 -16.94
C SER A 247 -6.05 23.50 -17.33
N TYR A 248 -7.20 22.89 -17.57
CA TYR A 248 -7.32 21.48 -17.96
C TYR A 248 -6.29 21.07 -19.04
N SER A 249 -5.62 19.96 -18.77
CA SER A 249 -4.66 19.33 -19.68
C SER A 249 -4.80 17.81 -19.61
N SER A 250 -5.32 17.21 -20.69
CA SER A 250 -5.42 15.76 -20.83
C SER A 250 -4.06 15.06 -20.75
N ALA A 251 -2.99 15.72 -21.18
CA ALA A 251 -1.63 15.20 -21.12
C ALA A 251 -1.11 15.13 -19.67
N VAL A 252 -1.33 16.17 -18.86
CA VAL A 252 -0.96 16.16 -17.43
C VAL A 252 -1.75 15.08 -16.69
N ASN A 253 -3.06 14.98 -16.92
CA ASN A 253 -3.91 13.94 -16.33
C ASN A 253 -3.43 12.53 -16.70
N SER A 254 -3.07 12.31 -17.97
CA SER A 254 -2.53 11.01 -18.42
C SER A 254 -1.20 10.66 -17.74
N ALA A 255 -0.32 11.64 -17.52
CA ALA A 255 0.93 11.43 -16.80
C ALA A 255 0.70 11.06 -15.33
N VAL A 256 -0.27 11.71 -14.68
CA VAL A 256 -0.70 11.37 -13.31
C VAL A 256 -1.24 9.94 -13.24
N LYS A 257 -2.22 9.60 -14.09
CA LYS A 257 -2.79 8.26 -14.17
C LYS A 257 -1.74 7.18 -14.40
N SER A 258 -0.80 7.44 -15.31
CA SER A 258 0.32 6.54 -15.58
C SER A 258 1.19 6.31 -14.34
N THR A 259 1.41 7.36 -13.55
CA THR A 259 2.20 7.29 -12.30
C THR A 259 1.46 6.55 -11.20
N VAL A 260 0.14 6.75 -11.06
CA VAL A 260 -0.71 5.95 -10.16
C VAL A 260 -0.66 4.48 -10.52
N ASN A 261 -0.74 4.13 -11.81
CA ASN A 261 -0.67 2.74 -12.28
C ASN A 261 0.69 2.06 -11.97
N LYS A 262 1.73 2.82 -11.65
CA LYS A 262 3.02 2.29 -11.17
C LYS A 262 3.07 2.10 -9.65
N GLY A 263 1.95 2.26 -8.95
CA GLY A 263 1.83 2.07 -7.50
C GLY A 263 2.24 3.28 -6.67
N VAL A 264 2.30 4.48 -7.27
CA VAL A 264 2.57 5.74 -6.56
C VAL A 264 1.26 6.40 -6.16
N THR A 265 1.10 6.73 -4.89
CA THR A 265 -0.05 7.55 -4.46
C THR A 265 0.18 8.99 -4.91
N VAL A 266 -0.73 9.55 -5.71
CA VAL A 266 -0.61 10.94 -6.19
C VAL A 266 -1.61 11.83 -5.47
N VAL A 267 -1.13 12.91 -4.85
CA VAL A 267 -1.93 13.91 -4.12
C VAL A 267 -1.75 15.27 -4.76
N VAL A 268 -2.86 15.93 -5.09
CA VAL A 268 -2.87 17.18 -5.85
C VAL A 268 -3.76 18.24 -5.22
N ALA A 269 -3.43 19.51 -5.39
CA ALA A 269 -4.31 20.61 -5.00
C ALA A 269 -5.54 20.68 -5.91
N ALA A 270 -6.70 21.02 -5.36
CA ALA A 270 -7.90 21.33 -6.15
C ALA A 270 -7.74 22.61 -6.99
N GLY A 271 -6.91 23.55 -6.52
CA GLY A 271 -6.71 24.88 -7.10
C GLY A 271 -7.30 26.00 -6.24
N ASN A 272 -6.96 27.25 -6.57
CA ASN A 272 -7.20 28.43 -5.73
C ASN A 272 -8.01 29.51 -6.47
N ASP A 273 -8.91 29.09 -7.36
CA ASP A 273 -9.65 29.95 -8.29
C ASP A 273 -11.12 30.12 -7.89
N ASN A 274 -11.55 29.46 -6.81
CA ASN A 274 -12.95 29.33 -6.41
C ASN A 274 -13.84 28.89 -7.58
N ASP A 275 -13.42 27.83 -8.28
CA ASP A 275 -14.13 27.23 -9.42
C ASP A 275 -14.18 25.69 -9.31
N ASP A 276 -14.88 25.04 -10.25
CA ASP A 276 -14.92 23.58 -10.36
C ASP A 276 -13.51 23.03 -10.71
N ALA A 277 -12.97 22.20 -9.82
CA ALA A 277 -11.68 21.52 -9.97
C ALA A 277 -11.60 20.67 -11.25
N GLY A 278 -12.75 20.31 -11.85
CA GLY A 278 -12.84 19.62 -13.14
C GLY A 278 -12.26 20.42 -14.30
N ASN A 279 -12.19 21.74 -14.16
CA ASN A 279 -11.63 22.64 -15.17
C ASN A 279 -10.09 22.75 -15.08
N TYR A 280 -9.46 22.10 -14.10
CA TYR A 280 -8.04 22.26 -13.77
C TYR A 280 -7.30 20.93 -13.82
N SER A 281 -6.02 20.99 -14.16
CA SER A 281 -5.12 19.85 -14.10
C SER A 281 -3.94 20.17 -13.19
N PRO A 282 -3.47 19.20 -12.38
CA PRO A 282 -3.88 17.79 -12.33
C PRO A 282 -5.15 17.47 -11.53
N ALA A 283 -5.82 18.48 -10.97
CA ALA A 283 -7.00 18.32 -10.09
C ALA A 283 -8.13 17.45 -10.67
N SER A 284 -8.35 17.50 -11.99
CA SER A 284 -9.38 16.75 -12.71
C SER A 284 -9.07 15.28 -12.99
N GLU A 285 -7.88 14.76 -12.66
CA GLU A 285 -7.54 13.35 -12.88
C GLU A 285 -8.17 12.46 -11.80
N PRO A 286 -9.13 11.56 -12.14
CA PRO A 286 -9.92 10.84 -11.13
C PRO A 286 -9.15 9.83 -10.29
N THR A 287 -7.93 9.45 -10.71
CA THR A 287 -7.07 8.53 -9.96
C THR A 287 -6.18 9.23 -8.93
N ALA A 288 -6.09 10.57 -8.97
CA ALA A 288 -5.40 11.35 -7.96
C ALA A 288 -6.29 11.62 -6.75
N ILE A 289 -5.66 11.85 -5.60
CA ILE A 289 -6.32 12.40 -4.42
C ILE A 289 -6.30 13.93 -4.55
N THR A 290 -7.40 14.51 -4.99
CA THR A 290 -7.58 15.96 -5.10
C THR A 290 -8.02 16.54 -3.75
N VAL A 291 -7.29 17.53 -3.26
CA VAL A 291 -7.48 18.10 -1.91
C VAL A 291 -7.85 19.58 -1.99
N GLY A 292 -9.00 19.95 -1.41
CA GLY A 292 -9.43 21.33 -1.23
C GLY A 292 -8.97 21.89 0.13
N ALA A 293 -9.14 23.21 0.32
CA ALA A 293 -8.74 23.90 1.53
C ALA A 293 -9.94 24.29 2.41
N ILE A 294 -9.77 24.11 3.72
CA ILE A 294 -10.66 24.62 4.77
C ILE A 294 -9.87 25.49 5.76
N ASP A 295 -10.55 26.42 6.42
CA ASP A 295 -9.98 27.23 7.49
C ASP A 295 -10.13 26.58 8.86
N ALA A 296 -9.78 27.32 9.93
CA ALA A 296 -9.82 26.82 11.30
C ALA A 296 -11.25 26.58 11.83
N ASP A 297 -12.26 27.18 11.19
CA ASP A 297 -13.67 27.09 11.57
C ASP A 297 -14.42 26.01 10.75
N ASP A 298 -13.68 25.12 10.06
CA ASP A 298 -14.19 24.11 9.13
C ASP A 298 -14.95 24.67 7.91
N ASN A 299 -14.79 25.96 7.61
CA ASN A 299 -15.35 26.54 6.40
C ASN A 299 -14.41 26.30 5.22
N ARG A 300 -14.98 26.06 4.03
CA ARG A 300 -14.19 26.04 2.80
C ARG A 300 -13.51 27.40 2.64
N ALA A 301 -12.19 27.38 2.45
CA ALA A 301 -11.44 28.60 2.18
C ALA A 301 -12.02 29.28 0.93
N SER A 302 -12.18 30.61 0.98
CA SER A 302 -12.89 31.37 -0.07
C SER A 302 -12.28 31.21 -1.46
N PHE A 303 -10.99 30.91 -1.55
CA PHE A 303 -10.26 30.65 -2.79
C PHE A 303 -10.29 29.19 -3.24
N SER A 304 -10.60 28.22 -2.38
CA SER A 304 -10.48 26.79 -2.71
C SER A 304 -11.39 26.43 -3.87
N ASN A 305 -10.88 25.71 -4.87
CA ASN A 305 -11.73 25.05 -5.85
C ASN A 305 -12.62 23.98 -5.20
N TYR A 306 -13.69 23.59 -5.90
CA TYR A 306 -14.75 22.69 -5.45
C TYR A 306 -15.16 21.70 -6.55
N GLY A 307 -16.24 20.95 -6.36
CA GLY A 307 -16.79 20.07 -7.41
C GLY A 307 -16.62 18.58 -7.15
N ILE A 308 -17.24 17.76 -7.99
CA ILE A 308 -17.35 16.30 -7.80
C ILE A 308 -16.14 15.54 -8.35
N ILE A 309 -14.96 15.83 -7.80
CA ILE A 309 -13.78 14.97 -7.99
C ILE A 309 -13.32 14.36 -6.67
N PHE A 310 -13.85 14.85 -5.55
CA PHE A 310 -13.69 14.24 -4.23
C PHE A 310 -14.47 12.91 -4.20
N LYS A 311 -13.82 11.80 -4.56
CA LYS A 311 -14.28 10.48 -4.10
C LYS A 311 -13.96 10.38 -2.60
N PRO A 312 -14.96 10.31 -1.70
CA PRO A 312 -14.69 9.96 -0.32
C PRO A 312 -14.23 8.50 -0.28
N HIS A 313 -12.92 8.28 -0.14
CA HIS A 313 -12.36 6.93 0.07
C HIS A 313 -12.19 6.59 1.55
N PHE A 314 -12.84 7.31 2.45
CA PHE A 314 -12.95 6.94 3.85
C PHE A 314 -14.39 7.13 4.33
N ARG A 315 -15.10 6.00 4.50
CA ARG A 315 -16.24 5.84 5.41
C ARG A 315 -15.80 4.89 6.52
#